data_AF-A0A3E2H5D3-F1
#
_entry.id   AF-A0A3E2H5D3-F1
#
_cell.length_a   1.000
_cell.length_b   1.000
_cell.length_c   1.000
_cell.angle_alpha   90.00
_cell.angle_beta   90.00
_cell.angle_gamma   90.00
#
_symmetry.space_group_name_H-M   'P 1'
#
loop_
_entity.id
_entity.type
_entity.pdbx_description
1 polymer ?
#
loop_
_entity_poly.entity_id
_entity_poly.type
_entity_poly.pdbx_seq_one_letter_code
_entity_poly.pdbx_strand_id
1 'polypeptide(L)'
;MTTDKSEVLHNSISTAQQQLKEDGYCVIADVLDPEHTQDVLKKLWIAAEENKRQGSALHLPDLDPNDKNVRVFYLLERDSVFRELIQHQVAIETVKSVLGQNILVSNFTANIARPGSGSMKLHSDQSLVVPEPWTTSWALNIIWCLTDVYFENGATLYIPGSHRWQRRADVPHDVETQLKPFVAKAGSIVAMDGRTWHTSGSNVTKDQDRALLFGYYTVPFLRQQVNWTAALSSDTKATLSNDMRELLGVNITANTGTVSDVGTGLDKYEIKSTKSLSQCLQIPSLSWNPRVRRISIQVIATIESHFSMLDHHEHLVRAVCQGLEKCSPDDVEPAAKFFTPDVVFHMWGPHNAPLVGIEALRLGFKDTFISVKDFQVEILTIASHANTVFVERVERMRYNGEHPVTLHMIGVIELSSDGKIKSWKDYFDPTEIKRLE
;
A
#
# COMPACT_ATOMS: atom_id res chain seq x y z
N MET A 1 6.36 -28.38 40.88
CA MET A 1 5.17 -27.65 40.43
C MET A 1 5.57 -26.79 39.26
N THR A 2 5.55 -27.37 38.06
CA THR A 2 5.79 -26.67 36.79
C THR A 2 4.44 -26.15 36.33
N THR A 3 4.10 -24.92 36.70
CA THR A 3 3.06 -24.18 35.98
C THR A 3 3.47 -24.14 34.52
N ASP A 4 2.59 -24.62 33.65
CA ASP A 4 2.86 -24.69 32.22
C ASP A 4 3.11 -23.27 31.71
N LYS A 5 4.27 -23.03 31.08
CA LYS A 5 4.62 -21.71 30.52
C LYS A 5 3.55 -21.23 29.54
N SER A 6 2.84 -22.16 28.88
CA SER A 6 1.74 -21.85 27.97
C SER A 6 0.54 -21.22 28.71
N GLU A 7 0.20 -21.73 29.89
CA GLU A 7 -0.93 -21.28 30.70
C GLU A 7 -0.65 -19.92 31.35
N VAL A 8 0.60 -19.69 31.78
CA VAL A 8 1.05 -18.39 32.30
C VAL A 8 1.03 -17.31 31.20
N LEU A 9 1.50 -17.64 29.99
CA LEU A 9 1.46 -16.73 28.85
C LEU A 9 0.01 -16.40 28.45
N HIS A 10 -0.87 -17.41 28.42
CA HIS A 10 -2.28 -17.21 28.07
C HIS A 10 -3.03 -16.32 29.08
N ASN A 11 -2.79 -16.50 30.38
CA ASN A 11 -3.37 -15.66 31.44
C ASN A 11 -2.82 -14.22 31.42
N SER A 12 -1.54 -14.05 31.07
CA SER A 12 -0.94 -12.74 30.85
C SER A 12 -1.59 -11.99 29.68
N ILE A 13 -1.81 -12.69 28.55
CA ILE A 13 -2.48 -12.13 27.37
C ILE A 13 -3.93 -11.72 27.69
N SER A 14 -4.70 -12.55 28.39
CA SER A 14 -6.09 -12.23 28.73
C SER A 14 -6.20 -10.98 29.62
N THR A 15 -5.32 -10.86 30.62
CA THR A 15 -5.26 -9.67 31.50
C THR A 15 -4.86 -8.42 30.70
N ALA A 16 -3.87 -8.54 29.82
CA ALA A 16 -3.42 -7.46 28.96
C ALA A 16 -4.51 -7.02 27.97
N GLN A 17 -5.31 -7.94 27.42
CA GLN A 17 -6.45 -7.63 26.54
C GLN A 17 -7.53 -6.85 27.29
N GLN A 18 -7.82 -7.19 28.55
CA GLN A 18 -8.78 -6.44 29.35
C GLN A 18 -8.30 -5.02 29.62
N GLN A 19 -7.02 -4.85 30.00
CA GLN A 19 -6.44 -3.52 30.20
C GLN A 19 -6.47 -2.70 28.91
N LEU A 20 -6.14 -3.32 27.77
CA LEU A 20 -6.21 -2.66 26.46
C LEU A 20 -7.62 -2.16 26.14
N LYS A 21 -8.65 -2.92 26.51
CA LYS A 21 -10.05 -2.52 26.33
C LYS A 21 -10.46 -1.37 27.28
N GLU A 22 -9.98 -1.40 28.51
CA GLU A 22 -10.32 -0.41 29.55
C GLU A 22 -9.60 0.92 29.34
N ASP A 23 -8.28 0.86 29.14
CA ASP A 23 -7.36 1.99 29.13
C ASP A 23 -6.89 2.41 27.73
N GLY A 24 -7.10 1.57 26.71
CA GLY A 24 -6.55 1.78 25.36
C GLY A 24 -5.06 1.40 25.25
N TYR A 25 -4.54 0.73 26.27
CA TYR A 25 -3.12 0.46 26.46
C TYR A 25 -2.90 -0.79 27.33
N CYS A 26 -1.88 -1.60 27.06
CA CYS A 26 -1.41 -2.64 27.99
C CYS A 26 0.07 -3.00 27.83
N VAL A 27 0.68 -3.55 28.89
CA VAL A 27 2.04 -4.13 28.88
C VAL A 27 1.95 -5.64 28.91
N ILE A 28 2.69 -6.32 28.05
CA ILE A 28 2.91 -7.76 28.09
C ILE A 28 4.40 -7.97 28.37
N ALA A 29 4.69 -8.42 29.59
CA ALA A 29 6.06 -8.58 30.07
C ALA A 29 6.76 -9.80 29.47
N ASP A 30 8.09 -9.77 29.47
CA ASP A 30 8.97 -10.92 29.20
C ASP A 30 8.66 -11.69 27.89
N VAL A 31 8.31 -10.96 26.82
CA VAL A 31 8.05 -11.55 25.50
C VAL A 31 9.34 -11.97 24.80
N LEU A 32 10.39 -11.17 24.92
CA LEU A 32 11.74 -11.52 24.50
C LEU A 32 12.60 -11.78 25.74
N ASP A 33 13.44 -12.82 25.66
CA ASP A 33 14.45 -13.03 26.69
C ASP A 33 15.56 -11.96 26.62
N PRO A 34 16.36 -11.80 27.68
CA PRO A 34 17.39 -10.75 27.73
C PRO A 34 18.47 -10.88 26.63
N GLU A 35 18.83 -12.10 26.22
CA GLU A 35 19.86 -12.30 25.20
C GLU A 35 19.34 -11.87 23.83
N HIS A 36 18.14 -12.31 23.47
CA HIS A 36 17.48 -11.92 22.23
C HIS A 36 17.21 -10.41 22.20
N THR A 37 16.76 -9.82 23.31
CA THR A 37 16.54 -8.36 23.40
C THR A 37 17.82 -7.57 23.11
N GLN A 38 18.95 -8.01 23.66
CA GLN A 38 20.25 -7.37 23.41
C GLN A 38 20.74 -7.58 21.97
N ASP A 39 20.48 -8.74 21.34
CA ASP A 39 20.79 -8.97 19.93
C ASP A 39 19.99 -8.01 19.02
N VAL A 40 18.68 -7.89 19.25
CA VAL A 40 17.82 -6.97 18.50
C VAL A 40 18.30 -5.52 18.66
N LEU A 41 18.69 -5.10 19.88
CA LEU A 41 19.22 -3.76 20.13
C LEU A 41 20.52 -3.50 19.34
N LYS A 42 21.43 -4.47 19.26
CA LYS A 42 22.65 -4.36 18.44
C LYS A 42 22.31 -4.22 16.96
N LYS A 43 21.40 -5.06 16.46
CA LYS A 43 20.93 -5.02 15.06
C LYS A 43 20.22 -3.71 14.72
N LEU A 44 19.51 -3.11 15.67
CA LEU A 44 18.90 -1.79 15.49
C LEU A 44 19.96 -0.70 15.24
N TRP A 45 21.05 -0.69 16.01
CA TRP A 45 22.13 0.27 15.77
C TRP A 45 22.84 0.05 14.43
N ILE A 46 23.04 -1.21 14.02
CA ILE A 46 23.55 -1.53 12.68
C ILE A 46 22.60 -1.00 11.60
N ALA A 47 21.28 -1.19 11.76
CA ALA A 47 20.28 -0.68 10.84
C ALA A 47 20.25 0.85 10.77
N ALA A 48 20.48 1.55 11.89
CA ALA A 48 20.58 3.01 11.95
C ALA A 48 21.79 3.51 11.14
N GLU A 49 22.96 2.91 11.32
CA GLU A 49 24.16 3.27 10.56
C GLU A 49 24.01 2.96 9.07
N GLU A 50 23.35 1.85 8.72
CA GLU A 50 23.08 1.52 7.32
C GLU A 50 22.11 2.51 6.67
N ASN A 51 21.04 2.91 7.36
CA ASN A 51 20.13 3.95 6.87
C ASN A 51 20.88 5.27 6.61
N LYS A 52 21.75 5.66 7.54
CA LYS A 52 22.61 6.85 7.38
C LYS A 52 23.55 6.73 6.18
N ARG A 53 24.19 5.56 5.99
CA ARG A 53 25.06 5.27 4.85
C ARG A 53 24.32 5.40 3.51
N GLN A 54 23.05 5.02 3.48
CA GLN A 54 22.17 5.12 2.31
C GLN A 54 21.50 6.50 2.16
N GLY A 55 21.86 7.49 2.99
CA GLY A 55 21.30 8.84 2.92
C GLY A 55 19.88 8.98 3.44
N SER A 56 19.35 7.98 4.16
CA SER A 56 18.05 8.09 4.83
C SER A 56 18.18 8.98 6.06
N ALA A 57 17.33 10.00 6.17
CA ALA A 57 17.31 10.88 7.33
C ALA A 57 16.95 10.09 8.60
N LEU A 58 17.76 10.25 9.65
CA LEU A 58 17.51 9.66 10.97
C LEU A 58 16.76 10.60 11.92
N HIS A 59 16.35 11.77 11.43
CA HIS A 59 15.68 12.82 12.19
C HIS A 59 14.57 13.40 11.32
N LEU A 60 13.40 13.64 11.92
CA LEU A 60 12.25 14.26 11.26
C LEU A 60 11.92 15.59 11.94
N PRO A 61 12.30 16.76 11.38
CA PRO A 61 12.11 18.07 12.02
C PRO A 61 10.65 18.40 12.36
N ASP A 62 9.68 17.88 11.60
CA ASP A 62 8.25 18.10 11.84
C ASP A 62 7.72 17.31 13.05
N LEU A 63 8.42 16.24 13.42
CA LEU A 63 8.02 15.28 14.45
C LEU A 63 8.87 15.41 15.72
N ASP A 64 10.18 15.60 15.53
CA ASP A 64 11.20 15.61 16.56
C ASP A 64 11.52 17.06 16.96
N PRO A 65 11.32 17.46 18.22
CA PRO A 65 11.60 18.83 18.67
C PRO A 65 13.08 19.24 18.56
N ASN A 66 13.98 18.27 18.48
CA ASN A 66 15.42 18.47 18.36
C ASN A 66 16.10 17.26 17.68
N ASP A 67 17.40 17.40 17.41
CA ASP A 67 18.22 16.43 16.67
C ASP A 67 18.68 15.20 17.49
N LYS A 68 18.17 15.03 18.72
CA LYS A 68 18.64 13.97 19.63
C LYS A 68 17.98 12.61 19.38
N ASN A 69 16.75 12.59 18.88
CA ASN A 69 16.09 11.34 18.52
C ASN A 69 16.76 10.70 17.29
N VAL A 70 16.93 9.39 17.32
CA VAL A 70 17.36 8.61 16.15
C VAL A 70 16.19 7.75 15.67
N ARG A 71 15.65 8.10 14.51
CA ARG A 71 14.58 7.39 13.82
C ARG A 71 15.17 6.40 12.84
N VAL A 72 14.69 5.15 12.88
CA VAL A 72 15.10 4.11 11.92
C VAL A 72 13.86 3.61 11.18
N PHE A 73 13.87 3.74 9.85
CA PHE A 73 12.79 3.33 8.98
C PHE A 73 13.14 2.07 8.21
N TYR A 74 12.12 1.45 7.60
CA TYR A 74 12.25 0.29 6.72
C TYR A 74 12.98 -0.89 7.39
N LEU A 75 12.74 -1.12 8.68
CA LEU A 75 13.42 -2.16 9.47
C LEU A 75 13.33 -3.55 8.82
N LEU A 76 12.21 -3.84 8.14
CA LEU A 76 11.99 -5.11 7.45
C LEU A 76 12.96 -5.37 6.30
N GLU A 77 13.60 -4.34 5.74
CA GLU A 77 14.66 -4.47 4.73
C GLU A 77 16.03 -4.72 5.37
N ARG A 78 16.21 -4.39 6.66
CA ARG A 78 17.52 -4.28 7.29
C ARG A 78 18.05 -5.59 7.86
N ASP A 79 17.20 -6.39 8.49
CA ASP A 79 17.58 -7.66 9.10
C ASP A 79 16.37 -8.59 9.24
N SER A 80 16.60 -9.91 9.20
CA SER A 80 15.51 -10.90 9.36
C SER A 80 14.87 -10.85 10.74
N VAL A 81 15.61 -10.44 11.78
CA VAL A 81 15.08 -10.34 13.14
C VAL A 81 13.86 -9.40 13.19
N PHE A 82 13.85 -8.33 12.39
CA PHE A 82 12.72 -7.40 12.35
C PHE A 82 11.49 -8.03 11.67
N ARG A 83 11.71 -8.91 10.69
CA ARG A 83 10.63 -9.70 10.07
C ARG A 83 10.11 -10.77 11.02
N GLU A 84 10.97 -11.35 11.86
CA GLU A 84 10.57 -12.30 12.91
C GLU A 84 9.75 -11.61 14.01
N LEU A 85 10.16 -10.43 14.46
CA LEU A 85 9.43 -9.66 15.49
C LEU A 85 8.05 -9.19 15.01
N ILE A 86 7.94 -8.67 13.79
CA ILE A 86 6.65 -8.15 13.28
C ILE A 86 5.59 -9.25 13.04
N GLN A 87 6.00 -10.52 13.02
CA GLN A 87 5.08 -11.66 12.93
C GLN A 87 5.06 -12.50 14.21
N HIS A 88 5.65 -11.99 15.31
CA HIS A 88 5.72 -12.72 16.56
C HIS A 88 4.33 -13.09 17.07
N GLN A 89 4.13 -14.34 17.48
CA GLN A 89 2.81 -14.90 17.79
C GLN A 89 2.03 -14.06 18.81
N VAL A 90 2.67 -13.67 19.93
CA VAL A 90 2.04 -12.85 20.97
C VAL A 90 1.58 -11.49 20.42
N ALA A 91 2.37 -10.87 19.53
CA ALA A 91 2.00 -9.61 18.91
C ALA A 91 0.82 -9.79 17.96
N ILE A 92 0.87 -10.79 17.07
CA ILE A 92 -0.20 -11.09 16.10
C ILE A 92 -1.51 -11.45 16.80
N GLU A 93 -1.48 -12.30 17.83
CA GLU A 93 -2.68 -12.66 18.61
C GLU A 93 -3.28 -11.44 19.30
N THR A 94 -2.44 -10.57 19.88
CA THR A 94 -2.89 -9.33 20.51
C THR A 94 -3.54 -8.40 19.48
N VAL A 95 -2.92 -8.20 18.32
CA VAL A 95 -3.47 -7.38 17.23
C VAL A 95 -4.80 -7.95 16.75
N LYS A 96 -4.87 -9.26 16.47
CA LYS A 96 -6.08 -9.91 15.98
C LYS A 96 -7.23 -9.89 16.98
N SER A 97 -6.93 -9.86 18.28
CA SER A 97 -7.95 -9.71 19.32
C SER A 97 -8.67 -8.36 19.30
N VAL A 98 -8.05 -7.33 18.70
CA VAL A 98 -8.61 -5.97 18.60
C VAL A 98 -9.15 -5.68 17.20
N LEU A 99 -8.35 -5.95 16.15
CA LEU A 99 -8.66 -5.55 14.78
C LEU A 99 -9.41 -6.63 13.99
N GLY A 100 -9.52 -7.85 14.51
CA GLY A 100 -10.05 -9.02 13.81
C GLY A 100 -8.96 -9.80 13.07
N GLN A 101 -9.37 -10.81 12.30
CA GLN A 101 -8.43 -11.78 11.70
C GLN A 101 -7.60 -11.20 10.53
N ASN A 102 -8.18 -10.25 9.80
CA ASN A 102 -7.57 -9.69 8.61
C ASN A 102 -6.84 -8.40 8.99
N ILE A 103 -5.51 -8.44 8.98
CA ILE A 103 -4.65 -7.34 9.40
C ILE A 103 -3.52 -7.15 8.40
N LEU A 104 -3.01 -5.93 8.29
CA LEU A 104 -1.83 -5.57 7.54
C LEU A 104 -0.82 -4.86 8.45
N VAL A 105 0.47 -4.99 8.16
CA VAL A 105 1.53 -4.19 8.77
C VAL A 105 1.64 -2.88 8.01
N SER A 106 1.26 -1.76 8.61
CA SER A 106 1.29 -0.45 7.95
C SER A 106 2.67 0.21 7.98
N ASN A 107 3.41 0.07 9.08
CA ASN A 107 4.82 0.42 9.16
C ASN A 107 5.53 -0.44 10.22
N PHE A 108 6.87 -0.50 10.14
CA PHE A 108 7.69 -0.94 11.26
C PHE A 108 8.92 -0.03 11.37
N THR A 109 9.00 0.73 12.46
CA THR A 109 10.01 1.78 12.65
C THR A 109 10.62 1.72 14.05
N ALA A 110 11.72 2.42 14.27
CA ALA A 110 12.31 2.58 15.61
C ALA A 110 12.47 4.05 15.98
N ASN A 111 12.45 4.30 17.28
CA ASN A 111 12.88 5.56 17.86
C ASN A 111 13.82 5.31 19.04
N ILE A 112 15.05 5.81 18.94
CA ILE A 112 16.03 5.83 20.02
C ILE A 112 16.06 7.24 20.59
N ALA A 113 15.45 7.42 21.76
CA ALA A 113 15.48 8.69 22.48
C ALA A 113 16.79 8.78 23.25
N ARG A 114 17.71 9.62 22.78
CA ARG A 114 19.00 9.88 23.43
C ARG A 114 18.87 10.94 24.53
N PRO A 115 19.82 11.05 25.48
CA PRO A 115 19.85 12.14 26.46
C PRO A 115 19.60 13.52 25.83
N GLY A 116 18.62 14.24 26.37
CA GLY A 116 18.18 15.55 25.88
C GLY A 116 17.10 15.52 24.79
N SER A 117 16.62 14.34 24.36
CA SER A 117 15.51 14.25 23.39
C SER A 117 14.23 14.88 23.94
N GLY A 118 13.54 15.67 23.11
CA GLY A 118 12.28 16.32 23.47
C GLY A 118 11.04 15.44 23.27
N SER A 119 9.92 15.92 23.80
CA SER A 119 8.59 15.32 23.68
C SER A 119 7.88 15.74 22.38
N MET A 120 7.25 14.79 21.70
CA MET A 120 6.40 15.05 20.54
C MET A 120 5.15 15.87 20.93
N LYS A 121 4.39 16.31 19.92
CA LYS A 121 3.05 16.86 20.16
C LYS A 121 2.09 15.74 20.57
N LEU A 122 1.11 16.06 21.40
CA LEU A 122 0.04 15.13 21.74
C LEU A 122 -0.76 14.75 20.48
N HIS A 123 -0.97 13.44 20.27
CA HIS A 123 -1.66 12.92 19.10
C HIS A 123 -2.28 11.55 19.36
N SER A 124 -3.12 11.11 18.43
CA SER A 124 -3.63 9.74 18.30
C SER A 124 -3.22 9.23 16.92
N ASP A 125 -2.59 8.05 16.84
CA ASP A 125 -2.07 7.52 15.57
C ASP A 125 -3.17 7.35 14.51
N GLN A 126 -4.34 6.85 14.91
CA GLN A 126 -5.48 6.69 14.03
C GLN A 126 -6.03 8.05 13.58
N SER A 127 -6.05 9.06 14.45
CA SER A 127 -6.54 10.41 14.11
C SER A 127 -5.72 11.13 13.02
N LEU A 128 -4.49 10.67 12.79
CA LEU A 128 -3.61 11.21 11.75
C LEU A 128 -3.95 10.68 10.35
N VAL A 129 -4.52 9.47 10.27
CA VAL A 129 -4.76 8.78 8.99
C VAL A 129 -6.24 8.50 8.73
N VAL A 130 -7.11 8.79 9.70
CA VAL A 130 -8.55 8.53 9.66
C VAL A 130 -9.33 9.77 10.12
N PRO A 131 -10.32 10.25 9.34
CA PRO A 131 -11.19 11.33 9.77
C PRO A 131 -12.09 10.91 10.93
N GLU A 132 -12.50 11.89 11.75
CA GLU A 132 -13.52 11.66 12.78
C GLU A 132 -14.89 11.31 12.15
N PRO A 133 -15.77 10.54 12.84
CA PRO A 133 -15.63 10.05 14.21
C PRO A 133 -14.86 8.71 14.36
N TRP A 134 -14.01 8.60 15.39
CA TRP A 134 -13.18 7.43 15.68
C TRP A 134 -13.88 6.39 16.56
N THR A 135 -15.02 5.88 16.08
CA THR A 135 -15.87 4.94 16.84
C THR A 135 -15.30 3.54 16.97
N THR A 136 -14.33 3.16 16.13
CA THR A 136 -13.80 1.80 16.01
C THR A 136 -12.27 1.84 15.91
N SER A 137 -11.59 0.85 16.49
CA SER A 137 -10.16 0.64 16.31
C SER A 137 -9.89 0.10 14.90
N TRP A 138 -9.17 0.85 14.10
CA TRP A 138 -8.71 0.43 12.78
C TRP A 138 -7.19 0.30 12.70
N ALA A 139 -6.50 0.67 13.78
CA ALA A 139 -5.08 0.47 13.93
C ALA A 139 -4.70 0.10 15.37
N LEU A 140 -3.60 -0.64 15.50
CA LEU A 140 -2.99 -1.01 16.78
C LEU A 140 -1.47 -0.90 16.64
N ASN A 141 -0.81 -0.31 17.63
CA ASN A 141 0.64 -0.26 17.71
C ASN A 141 1.14 -1.31 18.71
N ILE A 142 2.08 -2.16 18.29
CA ILE A 142 2.86 -3.02 19.18
C ILE A 142 4.26 -2.42 19.31
N ILE A 143 4.56 -1.93 20.50
CA ILE A 143 5.81 -1.25 20.83
C ILE A 143 6.73 -2.22 21.56
N TRP A 144 7.88 -2.53 20.97
CA TRP A 144 8.89 -3.42 21.52
C TRP A 144 9.88 -2.63 22.36
N CYS A 145 10.05 -3.02 23.63
CA CYS A 145 10.97 -2.36 24.56
C CYS A 145 12.34 -3.02 24.50
N LEU A 146 13.32 -2.40 23.83
CA LEU A 146 14.68 -2.95 23.73
C LEU A 146 15.59 -2.51 24.89
N THR A 147 15.14 -1.53 25.66
CA THR A 147 15.73 -1.05 26.91
C THR A 147 14.62 -0.94 27.97
N ASP A 148 14.98 -0.83 29.24
CA ASP A 148 14.03 -0.45 30.27
C ASP A 148 13.37 0.90 29.92
N VAL A 149 12.09 1.04 30.22
CA VAL A 149 11.29 2.23 29.92
C VAL A 149 10.71 2.78 31.21
N TYR A 150 10.98 4.05 31.49
CA TYR A 150 10.52 4.76 32.68
C TYR A 150 10.45 6.27 32.39
N PHE A 151 9.83 7.04 33.27
CA PHE A 151 9.51 8.45 33.01
C PHE A 151 10.73 9.27 32.56
N GLU A 152 11.84 9.19 33.30
CA GLU A 152 13.02 10.02 33.10
C GLU A 152 13.77 9.74 31.78
N ASN A 153 13.71 8.51 31.26
CA ASN A 153 14.37 8.16 29.99
C ASN A 153 13.48 8.36 28.75
N GLY A 154 12.36 9.07 28.89
CA GLY A 154 11.48 9.40 27.78
C GLY A 154 10.48 8.29 27.45
N ALA A 155 9.93 7.63 28.48
CA ALA A 155 8.75 6.80 28.32
C ALA A 155 7.66 7.52 27.52
N THR A 156 6.96 6.81 26.62
CA THR A 156 5.76 7.38 26.02
C THR A 156 4.75 7.65 27.15
N LEU A 157 4.15 8.82 27.09
CA LEU A 157 3.10 9.25 27.99
C LEU A 157 1.76 9.06 27.28
N TYR A 158 0.80 8.41 27.93
CA TYR A 158 -0.53 8.16 27.37
C TYR A 158 -1.62 8.64 28.32
N ILE A 159 -2.83 8.87 27.80
CA ILE A 159 -3.99 9.18 28.64
C ILE A 159 -4.89 7.93 28.70
N PRO A 160 -5.03 7.28 29.87
CA PRO A 160 -5.91 6.14 30.03
C PRO A 160 -7.36 6.48 29.63
N GLY A 161 -7.99 5.65 28.81
CA GLY A 161 -9.38 5.81 28.40
C GLY A 161 -9.61 6.80 27.25
N SER A 162 -8.57 7.50 26.79
CA SER A 162 -8.68 8.49 25.70
C SER A 162 -9.04 7.90 24.34
N HIS A 163 -8.85 6.59 24.14
CA HIS A 163 -9.32 5.87 22.95
C HIS A 163 -10.85 5.91 22.75
N ARG A 164 -11.59 6.37 23.76
CA ARG A 164 -13.05 6.57 23.72
C ARG A 164 -13.46 7.94 23.19
N TRP A 165 -12.53 8.88 23.06
CA TRP A 165 -12.80 10.17 22.41
C TRP A 165 -12.98 9.94 20.93
N GLN A 166 -14.12 10.36 20.39
CA GLN A 166 -14.51 10.06 19.03
C GLN A 166 -14.21 11.22 18.08
N ARG A 167 -14.03 12.43 18.61
CA ARG A 167 -13.79 13.66 17.84
C ARG A 167 -12.68 14.47 18.47
N ARG A 168 -12.07 15.37 17.69
CA ARG A 168 -11.09 16.34 18.24
C ARG A 168 -11.70 17.19 19.36
N ALA A 169 -12.99 17.51 19.26
CA ALA A 169 -13.71 18.30 20.25
C ALA A 169 -13.89 17.59 21.61
N ASP A 170 -13.70 16.26 21.66
CA ASP A 170 -13.80 15.49 22.91
C ASP A 170 -12.50 15.55 23.73
N VAL A 171 -11.40 16.02 23.14
CA VAL A 171 -10.09 16.16 23.80
C VAL A 171 -10.14 17.34 24.77
N PRO A 172 -9.96 17.13 26.08
CA PRO A 172 -9.98 18.21 27.06
C PRO A 172 -8.89 19.26 26.81
N HIS A 173 -9.11 20.49 27.26
CA HIS A 173 -8.11 21.55 27.08
C HIS A 173 -6.89 21.39 28.00
N ASP A 174 -7.07 20.78 29.17
CA ASP A 174 -6.06 20.51 30.19
C ASP A 174 -5.59 19.04 30.19
N VAL A 175 -5.70 18.41 29.02
CA VAL A 175 -5.49 16.97 28.83
C VAL A 175 -4.09 16.49 29.24
N GLU A 176 -3.09 17.37 29.18
CA GLU A 176 -1.71 17.07 29.55
C GLU A 176 -1.58 16.67 31.03
N THR A 177 -2.49 17.12 31.90
CA THR A 177 -2.52 16.74 33.32
C THR A 177 -2.89 15.27 33.56
N GLN A 178 -3.45 14.61 32.54
CA GLN A 178 -3.91 13.22 32.61
C GLN A 178 -2.88 12.23 32.05
N LEU A 179 -1.76 12.73 31.52
CA LEU A 179 -0.68 11.92 30.96
C LEU A 179 -0.04 11.05 32.04
N LYS A 180 0.10 9.76 31.73
CA LYS A 180 0.84 8.79 32.55
C LYS A 180 1.96 8.17 31.73
N PRO A 181 3.18 8.04 32.30
CA PRO A 181 4.22 7.27 31.64
C PRO A 181 3.85 5.80 31.66
N PHE A 182 4.11 5.11 30.55
CA PHE A 182 4.19 3.68 30.65
C PHE A 182 5.56 3.22 31.15
N VAL A 183 5.56 2.14 31.92
CA VAL A 183 6.77 1.56 32.50
C VAL A 183 6.83 0.10 32.07
N ALA A 184 7.97 -0.30 31.50
CA ALA A 184 8.18 -1.66 31.01
C ALA A 184 9.65 -2.03 31.12
N LYS A 185 9.93 -3.32 31.29
CA LYS A 185 11.30 -3.85 31.26
C LYS A 185 11.72 -4.14 29.82
N ALA A 186 13.03 -4.11 29.57
CA ALA A 186 13.57 -4.60 28.31
C ALA A 186 13.06 -6.03 28.04
N GLY A 187 12.63 -6.30 26.80
CA GLY A 187 12.02 -7.55 26.38
C GLY A 187 10.50 -7.62 26.52
N SER A 188 9.87 -6.63 27.16
CA SER A 188 8.42 -6.47 27.14
C SER A 188 7.93 -5.88 25.82
N ILE A 189 6.67 -6.13 25.48
CA ILE A 189 5.95 -5.38 24.46
C ILE A 189 4.79 -4.60 25.08
N VAL A 190 4.36 -3.59 24.36
CA VAL A 190 3.23 -2.75 24.73
C VAL A 190 2.25 -2.74 23.58
N ALA A 191 0.97 -3.01 23.85
CA ALA A 191 -0.08 -2.81 22.85
C ALA A 191 -0.83 -1.50 23.13
N MET A 192 -1.02 -0.70 22.10
CA MET A 192 -1.69 0.60 22.21
C MET A 192 -2.71 0.76 21.08
N ASP A 193 -3.97 1.00 21.44
CA ASP A 193 -5.05 1.32 20.50
C ASP A 193 -4.65 2.57 19.71
N GLY A 194 -4.82 2.55 18.38
CA GLY A 194 -4.49 3.70 17.54
C GLY A 194 -5.25 4.98 17.92
N ARG A 195 -6.38 4.86 18.63
CA ARG A 195 -7.18 5.98 19.14
C ARG A 195 -6.66 6.56 20.45
N THR A 196 -5.76 5.87 21.15
CA THR A 196 -5.21 6.35 22.43
C THR A 196 -4.37 7.61 22.19
N TRP A 197 -4.72 8.68 22.89
CA TRP A 197 -3.98 9.93 22.85
C TRP A 197 -2.72 9.83 23.70
N HIS A 198 -1.60 10.21 23.11
CA HIS A 198 -0.28 10.00 23.69
C HIS A 198 0.76 10.99 23.12
N THR A 199 1.94 11.01 23.75
CA THR A 199 3.13 11.71 23.26
C THR A 199 4.39 10.94 23.68
N SER A 200 5.51 11.13 22.98
CA SER A 200 6.80 10.67 23.50
C SER A 200 7.20 11.48 24.73
N GLY A 201 7.81 10.86 25.75
CA GLY A 201 8.41 11.60 26.86
C GLY A 201 9.73 12.26 26.45
N SER A 202 10.13 13.29 27.18
CA SER A 202 11.47 13.85 27.07
C SER A 202 12.47 12.95 27.80
N ASN A 203 13.60 12.64 27.18
CA ASN A 203 14.69 11.93 27.85
C ASN A 203 15.56 12.94 28.60
N VAL A 204 15.41 12.99 29.93
CA VAL A 204 16.12 13.91 30.82
C VAL A 204 17.28 13.21 31.56
N THR A 205 17.58 11.96 31.23
CA THR A 205 18.75 11.26 31.76
C THR A 205 20.05 11.87 31.23
N LYS A 206 21.17 11.51 31.87
CA LYS A 206 22.50 11.99 31.46
C LYS A 206 23.14 11.12 30.39
N ASP A 207 22.92 9.80 30.45
CA ASP A 207 23.71 8.80 29.74
C ASP A 207 22.92 7.56 29.30
N GLN A 208 21.59 7.57 29.39
CA GLN A 208 20.76 6.42 29.02
C GLN A 208 20.02 6.68 27.71
N ASP A 209 20.29 5.89 26.68
CA ASP A 209 19.47 5.83 25.48
C ASP A 209 18.25 4.93 25.74
N ARG A 210 17.08 5.31 25.21
CA ARG A 210 15.86 4.50 25.28
C ARG A 210 15.42 4.08 23.89
N ALA A 211 15.51 2.79 23.58
CA ALA A 211 15.25 2.24 22.26
C ALA A 211 13.92 1.48 22.20
N LEU A 212 13.03 1.91 21.30
CA LEU A 212 11.73 1.28 21.05
C LEU A 212 11.57 0.97 19.55
N LEU A 213 10.93 -0.16 19.23
CA LEU A 213 10.42 -0.46 17.89
C LEU A 213 8.89 -0.33 17.88
N PHE A 214 8.29 0.17 16.81
CA PHE A 214 6.86 0.46 16.67
C PHE A 214 6.31 -0.32 15.49
N GLY A 215 5.67 -1.46 15.77
CA GLY A 215 4.94 -2.25 14.78
C GLY A 215 3.51 -1.73 14.67
N TYR A 216 3.23 -0.97 13.62
CA TYR A 216 1.92 -0.38 13.41
C TYR A 216 1.09 -1.26 12.48
N TYR A 217 0.02 -1.86 13.00
CA TYR A 217 -0.89 -2.74 12.26
C TYR A 217 -2.20 -2.04 11.98
N THR A 218 -2.79 -2.31 10.82
CA THR A 218 -4.07 -1.74 10.40
C THR A 218 -4.99 -2.80 9.84
N VAL A 219 -6.28 -2.49 9.80
CA VAL A 219 -7.25 -3.22 8.98
C VAL A 219 -6.95 -3.03 7.47
N PRO A 220 -7.33 -3.98 6.58
CA PRO A 220 -6.83 -4.00 5.20
C PRO A 220 -7.35 -2.88 4.30
N PHE A 221 -8.50 -2.28 4.64
CA PHE A 221 -9.04 -1.16 3.85
C PHE A 221 -8.29 0.16 4.11
N LEU A 222 -7.50 0.25 5.19
CA LEU A 222 -6.66 1.41 5.45
C LEU A 222 -5.35 1.27 4.67
N ARG A 223 -5.04 2.32 3.91
CA ARG A 223 -3.76 2.40 3.20
C ARG A 223 -2.60 2.39 4.20
N GLN A 224 -1.66 1.46 4.01
CA GLN A 224 -0.44 1.38 4.78
C GLN A 224 0.41 2.64 4.60
N GLN A 225 1.09 3.09 5.67
CA GLN A 225 1.99 4.24 5.61
C GLN A 225 3.23 3.94 4.75
N VAL A 226 3.69 2.69 4.76
CA VAL A 226 4.75 2.21 3.89
C VAL A 226 4.14 1.40 2.75
N ASN A 227 4.50 1.73 1.51
CA ASN A 227 4.25 0.86 0.37
C ASN A 227 5.33 -0.24 0.34
N TRP A 228 5.06 -1.39 0.97
CA TRP A 228 6.03 -2.49 1.07
C TRP A 228 6.41 -3.10 -0.28
N THR A 229 5.52 -3.05 -1.27
CA THR A 229 5.83 -3.46 -2.65
C THR A 229 6.90 -2.57 -3.27
N ALA A 230 6.96 -1.28 -2.93
CA ALA A 230 8.02 -0.39 -3.40
C ALA A 230 9.25 -0.39 -2.47
N ALA A 231 9.04 -0.54 -1.16
CA ALA A 231 10.08 -0.36 -0.16
C ALA A 231 11.04 -1.56 -0.02
N LEU A 232 10.57 -2.79 -0.29
CA LEU A 232 11.40 -3.99 -0.15
C LEU A 232 12.10 -4.33 -1.47
N SER A 233 13.38 -4.70 -1.39
CA SER A 233 14.14 -5.19 -2.54
C SER A 233 13.59 -6.52 -3.06
N SER A 234 13.94 -6.88 -4.30
CA SER A 234 13.60 -8.19 -4.87
C SER A 234 14.19 -9.33 -4.04
N ASP A 235 15.40 -9.16 -3.51
CA ASP A 235 16.08 -10.13 -2.67
C ASP A 235 15.32 -10.35 -1.36
N THR A 236 14.94 -9.27 -0.67
CA THR A 236 14.14 -9.39 0.55
C THR A 236 12.79 -10.05 0.27
N LYS A 237 12.08 -9.63 -0.79
CA LYS A 237 10.79 -10.23 -1.20
C LYS A 237 10.89 -11.73 -1.49
N ALA A 238 12.02 -12.18 -2.04
CA ALA A 238 12.25 -13.61 -2.31
C ALA A 238 12.35 -14.45 -1.03
N THR A 239 12.70 -13.84 0.11
CA THR A 239 12.79 -14.53 1.41
C THR A 239 11.48 -14.56 2.21
N LEU A 240 10.45 -13.84 1.78
CA LEU A 240 9.19 -13.73 2.52
C LEU A 240 8.34 -14.99 2.38
N SER A 241 7.85 -15.51 3.50
CA SER A 241 6.79 -16.52 3.54
C SER A 241 5.48 -15.99 2.96
N ASN A 242 4.55 -16.88 2.62
CA ASN A 242 3.22 -16.48 2.14
C ASN A 242 2.47 -15.65 3.18
N ASP A 243 2.52 -16.05 4.45
CA ASP A 243 1.88 -15.32 5.56
C ASP A 243 2.44 -13.90 5.69
N MET A 244 3.76 -13.75 5.59
CA MET A 244 4.40 -12.42 5.64
C MET A 244 4.06 -11.59 4.40
N ARG A 245 3.94 -12.21 3.23
CA ARG A 245 3.50 -11.51 2.01
C ARG A 245 2.07 -11.00 2.13
N GLU A 246 1.18 -11.79 2.73
CA GLU A 246 -0.19 -11.38 3.03
C GLU A 246 -0.20 -10.24 4.06
N LEU A 247 0.53 -10.40 5.17
CA LEU A 247 0.62 -9.42 6.24
C LEU A 247 1.19 -8.07 5.76
N LEU A 248 2.14 -8.08 4.82
CA LEU A 248 2.70 -6.87 4.24
C LEU A 248 1.87 -6.29 3.10
N GLY A 249 0.83 -7.00 2.67
CA GLY A 249 -0.01 -6.56 1.57
C GLY A 249 0.73 -6.47 0.23
N VAL A 250 1.74 -7.31 0.02
CA VAL A 250 2.52 -7.34 -1.24
C VAL A 250 1.92 -8.28 -2.30
N ASN A 251 0.87 -9.02 -1.94
CA ASN A 251 0.10 -9.85 -2.87
C ASN A 251 -0.98 -9.04 -3.59
N ILE A 252 -1.44 -9.54 -4.74
CA ILE A 252 -2.45 -8.87 -5.58
C ILE A 252 -3.81 -8.65 -4.87
N THR A 253 -4.12 -9.44 -3.84
CA THR A 253 -5.38 -9.43 -3.07
C THR A 253 -5.28 -8.68 -1.74
N ALA A 254 -4.15 -8.03 -1.46
CA ALA A 254 -3.80 -7.46 -0.16
C ALA A 254 -4.86 -6.54 0.48
N ASN A 255 -5.47 -5.64 -0.31
CA ASN A 255 -6.39 -4.62 0.20
C ASN A 255 -7.87 -5.06 0.19
N THR A 256 -8.18 -6.25 -0.34
CA THR A 256 -9.55 -6.75 -0.42
C THR A 256 -9.92 -7.67 0.74
N GLY A 257 -8.95 -8.00 1.60
CA GLY A 257 -9.09 -9.00 2.66
C GLY A 257 -9.22 -10.41 2.09
N THR A 258 -8.69 -11.40 2.80
CA THR A 258 -9.07 -12.79 2.61
C THR A 258 -10.55 -12.90 2.95
N VAL A 259 -11.42 -12.86 1.94
CA VAL A 259 -12.79 -13.35 2.06
C VAL A 259 -12.65 -14.87 2.11
N SER A 260 -12.40 -15.41 3.29
CA SER A 260 -12.04 -16.82 3.51
C SER A 260 -13.13 -17.84 3.12
N ASP A 261 -14.21 -17.42 2.44
CA ASP A 261 -15.23 -18.30 1.86
C ASP A 261 -15.75 -17.85 0.48
N VAL A 262 -15.21 -16.77 -0.10
CA VAL A 262 -15.45 -16.47 -1.52
C VAL A 262 -14.20 -16.95 -2.23
N GLY A 263 -14.26 -18.18 -2.73
CA GLY A 263 -13.22 -18.74 -3.59
C GLY A 263 -12.98 -17.80 -4.77
N THR A 264 -12.02 -16.90 -4.61
CA THR A 264 -11.47 -16.12 -5.70
C THR A 264 -10.76 -17.16 -6.54
N GLY A 265 -11.23 -17.42 -7.75
CA GLY A 265 -10.64 -18.39 -8.69
C GLY A 265 -9.23 -18.00 -9.17
N LEU A 266 -8.45 -17.32 -8.33
CA LEU A 266 -7.10 -16.82 -8.54
C LEU A 266 -6.03 -17.88 -8.21
N ASP A 267 -6.39 -19.01 -7.59
CA ASP A 267 -5.55 -20.23 -7.49
C ASP A 267 -5.11 -20.80 -8.86
N LYS A 268 -5.63 -20.23 -9.97
CA LYS A 268 -5.24 -20.50 -11.35
C LYS A 268 -4.02 -19.68 -11.82
N TYR A 269 -3.65 -18.62 -11.10
CA TYR A 269 -2.55 -17.72 -11.48
C TYR A 269 -1.33 -17.80 -10.56
N GLU A 270 -1.38 -18.58 -9.47
CA GLU A 270 -0.15 -19.12 -8.90
C GLU A 270 0.48 -20.03 -9.95
N ILE A 271 1.74 -19.75 -10.30
CA ILE A 271 2.56 -20.57 -11.18
C ILE A 271 2.71 -21.95 -10.53
N LYS A 272 1.77 -22.85 -10.83
CA LYS A 272 1.85 -24.27 -10.52
C LYS A 272 2.85 -24.90 -11.47
N SER A 273 4.12 -24.93 -11.04
CA SER A 273 5.03 -25.95 -11.54
C SER A 273 4.47 -27.32 -11.17
N THR A 274 3.97 -28.04 -12.18
CA THR A 274 3.78 -29.50 -12.21
C THR A 274 2.88 -30.14 -11.13
N LYS A 275 1.61 -30.41 -11.49
CA LYS A 275 1.02 -31.79 -11.56
C LYS A 275 -0.48 -31.75 -11.93
N SER A 276 -0.91 -32.81 -12.59
CA SER A 276 -2.12 -32.96 -13.44
C SER A 276 -3.48 -32.78 -12.76
N LEU A 277 -4.36 -32.04 -13.44
CA LEU A 277 -5.79 -31.83 -13.19
C LEU A 277 -6.64 -33.09 -13.45
N SER A 278 -6.89 -33.94 -12.46
CA SER A 278 -7.93 -34.98 -12.62
C SER A 278 -8.72 -35.40 -11.36
N GLN A 279 -8.70 -34.68 -10.24
CA GLN A 279 -9.35 -35.21 -9.00
C GLN A 279 -10.27 -34.32 -8.16
N CYS A 280 -10.53 -33.05 -8.46
CA CYS A 280 -11.38 -32.23 -7.59
C CYS A 280 -12.69 -31.78 -8.25
N LEU A 281 -13.67 -32.68 -8.33
CA LEU A 281 -15.08 -32.33 -8.51
C LEU A 281 -15.91 -33.20 -7.56
N GLN A 282 -16.33 -32.63 -6.42
CA GLN A 282 -17.56 -32.97 -5.67
C GLN A 282 -17.59 -32.21 -4.31
N ILE A 283 -18.38 -31.14 -4.17
CA ILE A 283 -19.05 -30.74 -2.90
C ILE A 283 -20.41 -30.05 -3.24
N PRO A 284 -21.51 -30.29 -2.47
CA PRO A 284 -22.89 -29.94 -2.81
C PRO A 284 -23.41 -28.60 -2.25
N SER A 285 -24.58 -28.21 -2.76
CA SER A 285 -25.29 -26.93 -2.61
C SER A 285 -25.81 -26.61 -1.20
N LEU A 286 -25.64 -25.35 -0.76
CA LEU A 286 -26.34 -24.74 0.39
C LEU A 286 -27.15 -23.49 -0.05
N SER A 287 -28.37 -23.39 0.47
CA SER A 287 -29.40 -22.41 0.11
C SER A 287 -29.24 -21.07 0.84
N TRP A 288 -29.22 -19.96 0.08
CA TRP A 288 -29.07 -18.59 0.60
C TRP A 288 -30.38 -17.77 0.66
N ASN A 289 -30.44 -16.84 1.60
CA ASN A 289 -31.54 -15.89 1.85
C ASN A 289 -31.74 -14.89 0.66
N PRO A 290 -32.98 -14.70 0.14
CA PRO A 290 -33.24 -13.90 -1.06
C PRO A 290 -32.94 -12.40 -0.97
N ARG A 291 -32.94 -11.79 0.23
CA ARG A 291 -32.70 -10.35 0.39
C ARG A 291 -31.22 -9.96 0.33
N VAL A 292 -30.34 -10.87 0.77
CA VAL A 292 -28.87 -10.71 0.67
C VAL A 292 -28.43 -10.80 -0.80
N ARG A 293 -29.05 -11.71 -1.58
CA ARG A 293 -28.80 -11.86 -3.02
C ARG A 293 -28.89 -10.53 -3.80
N ARG A 294 -29.84 -9.65 -3.48
CA ARG A 294 -30.10 -8.44 -4.29
C ARG A 294 -29.10 -7.31 -4.07
N ILE A 295 -28.65 -7.11 -2.82
CA ILE A 295 -27.66 -6.06 -2.49
C ILE A 295 -26.25 -6.52 -2.88
N SER A 296 -25.94 -7.81 -2.69
CA SER A 296 -24.67 -8.41 -3.09
C SER A 296 -24.47 -8.40 -4.61
N ILE A 297 -25.49 -8.72 -5.42
CA ILE A 297 -25.38 -8.69 -6.89
C ILE A 297 -25.10 -7.26 -7.41
N GLN A 298 -25.69 -6.22 -6.81
CA GLN A 298 -25.52 -4.84 -7.28
C GLN A 298 -24.11 -4.29 -7.01
N VAL A 299 -23.56 -4.57 -5.83
CA VAL A 299 -22.22 -4.12 -5.43
C VAL A 299 -21.13 -4.95 -6.10
N ILE A 300 -21.32 -6.28 -6.20
CA ILE A 300 -20.42 -7.18 -6.96
C ILE A 300 -20.41 -6.76 -8.43
N ALA A 301 -21.55 -6.51 -9.07
CA ALA A 301 -21.60 -6.05 -10.46
C ALA A 301 -20.96 -4.66 -10.65
N THR A 302 -21.02 -3.77 -9.65
CA THR A 302 -20.38 -2.44 -9.73
C THR A 302 -18.85 -2.53 -9.60
N ILE A 303 -18.34 -3.41 -8.73
CA ILE A 303 -16.89 -3.60 -8.55
C ILE A 303 -16.31 -4.44 -9.68
N GLU A 304 -16.98 -5.52 -10.08
CA GLU A 304 -16.64 -6.31 -11.28
C GLU A 304 -16.67 -5.44 -12.53
N SER A 305 -17.66 -4.53 -12.68
CA SER A 305 -17.65 -3.60 -13.81
C SER A 305 -16.52 -2.59 -13.75
N HIS A 306 -16.08 -2.10 -12.58
CA HIS A 306 -14.94 -1.16 -12.49
C HIS A 306 -13.58 -1.83 -12.73
N PHE A 307 -13.35 -3.04 -12.20
CA PHE A 307 -12.13 -3.80 -12.49
C PHE A 307 -12.12 -4.33 -13.92
N SER A 308 -13.26 -4.84 -14.42
CA SER A 308 -13.43 -5.18 -15.84
C SER A 308 -13.27 -3.96 -16.74
N MET A 309 -13.62 -2.76 -16.29
CA MET A 309 -13.48 -1.51 -17.05
C MET A 309 -12.01 -1.09 -17.14
N LEU A 310 -11.24 -1.15 -16.05
CA LEU A 310 -9.80 -0.86 -16.07
C LEU A 310 -9.03 -1.87 -16.93
N ASP A 311 -9.33 -3.16 -16.80
CA ASP A 311 -8.79 -4.20 -17.70
C ASP A 311 -9.24 -3.96 -19.15
N HIS A 312 -10.50 -3.60 -19.38
CA HIS A 312 -11.03 -3.28 -20.71
C HIS A 312 -10.33 -2.06 -21.33
N HIS A 313 -10.03 -1.02 -20.55
CA HIS A 313 -9.33 0.17 -21.05
C HIS A 313 -7.92 -0.17 -21.53
N GLU A 314 -7.16 -0.91 -20.71
CA GLU A 314 -5.81 -1.34 -21.09
C GLU A 314 -5.85 -2.27 -22.31
N HIS A 315 -6.73 -3.27 -22.31
CA HIS A 315 -6.89 -4.19 -23.44
C HIS A 315 -7.31 -3.46 -24.72
N LEU A 316 -8.25 -2.52 -24.63
CA LEU A 316 -8.71 -1.72 -25.76
C LEU A 316 -7.58 -0.89 -26.36
N VAL A 317 -6.84 -0.14 -25.53
CA VAL A 317 -5.72 0.70 -26.00
C VAL A 317 -4.63 -0.16 -26.63
N ARG A 318 -4.24 -1.26 -25.99
CA ARG A 318 -3.26 -2.21 -26.56
C ARG A 318 -3.75 -2.79 -27.88
N ALA A 319 -5.03 -3.15 -27.97
CA ALA A 319 -5.61 -3.71 -29.19
C ALA A 319 -5.68 -2.67 -30.34
N VAL A 320 -5.96 -1.39 -30.03
CA VAL A 320 -5.94 -0.32 -31.03
C VAL A 320 -4.51 -0.06 -31.50
N CYS A 321 -3.53 0.03 -30.59
CA CYS A 321 -2.11 0.21 -30.94
C CYS A 321 -1.60 -0.96 -31.82
N GLN A 322 -1.89 -2.20 -31.46
CA GLN A 322 -1.59 -3.37 -32.30
C GLN A 322 -2.37 -3.37 -33.62
N GLY A 323 -3.55 -2.78 -33.64
CA GLY A 323 -4.33 -2.55 -34.85
C GLY A 323 -3.64 -1.55 -35.78
N LEU A 324 -3.09 -0.46 -35.23
CA LEU A 324 -2.36 0.55 -36.00
C LEU A 324 -1.13 -0.03 -36.69
N GLU A 325 -0.40 -0.94 -36.03
CA GLU A 325 0.74 -1.66 -36.65
C GLU A 325 0.34 -2.53 -37.85
N LYS A 326 -0.95 -2.91 -37.94
CA LYS A 326 -1.50 -3.75 -39.02
C LYS A 326 -2.21 -2.95 -40.09
N CYS A 327 -2.36 -1.64 -39.92
CA CYS A 327 -3.01 -0.78 -40.89
C CYS A 327 -2.15 -0.59 -42.15
N SER A 328 -2.83 -0.35 -43.25
CA SER A 328 -2.26 -0.09 -44.57
C SER A 328 -3.15 0.90 -45.34
N PRO A 329 -2.72 1.43 -46.50
CA PRO A 329 -3.59 2.25 -47.35
C PRO A 329 -4.90 1.58 -47.75
N ASP A 330 -4.89 0.25 -47.87
CA ASP A 330 -6.04 -0.53 -48.34
C ASP A 330 -6.98 -0.94 -47.19
N ASP A 331 -6.40 -1.26 -46.03
CA ASP A 331 -7.14 -1.74 -44.85
C ASP A 331 -6.69 -1.03 -43.56
N VAL A 332 -7.62 -0.30 -42.96
CA VAL A 332 -7.46 0.43 -41.68
C VAL A 332 -8.41 -0.09 -40.59
N GLU A 333 -9.23 -1.09 -40.90
CA GLU A 333 -10.16 -1.68 -39.93
C GLU A 333 -9.50 -2.36 -38.73
N PRO A 334 -8.25 -2.89 -38.82
CA PRO A 334 -7.54 -3.38 -37.64
C PRO A 334 -7.52 -2.38 -36.48
N ALA A 335 -7.44 -1.06 -36.76
CA ALA A 335 -7.55 0.01 -35.76
C ALA A 335 -8.94 0.67 -35.73
N ALA A 336 -9.54 0.98 -36.89
CA ALA A 336 -10.75 1.82 -36.96
C ALA A 336 -11.97 1.21 -36.26
N LYS A 337 -12.08 -0.13 -36.19
CA LYS A 337 -13.23 -0.83 -35.58
C LYS A 337 -13.50 -0.50 -34.10
N PHE A 338 -12.48 -0.01 -33.40
CA PHE A 338 -12.54 0.32 -31.97
C PHE A 338 -13.14 1.70 -31.68
N PHE A 339 -13.36 2.53 -32.70
CA PHE A 339 -13.89 3.88 -32.58
C PHE A 339 -15.42 3.93 -32.74
N THR A 340 -16.05 4.93 -32.16
CA THR A 340 -17.49 5.18 -32.33
C THR A 340 -17.79 5.79 -33.70
N PRO A 341 -19.03 5.66 -34.23
CA PRO A 341 -19.43 6.33 -35.48
C PRO A 341 -19.24 7.86 -35.46
N ASP A 342 -19.36 8.47 -34.27
CA ASP A 342 -19.26 9.90 -34.01
C ASP A 342 -17.90 10.34 -33.42
N VAL A 343 -16.85 9.53 -33.60
CA VAL A 343 -15.51 9.80 -33.04
C VAL A 343 -14.98 11.20 -33.38
N VAL A 344 -14.25 11.81 -32.45
CA VAL A 344 -13.41 12.98 -32.71
C VAL A 344 -11.94 12.64 -32.49
N PHE A 345 -11.14 12.63 -33.56
CA PHE A 345 -9.72 12.30 -33.51
C PHE A 345 -8.85 13.53 -33.82
N HIS A 346 -7.95 13.87 -32.88
CA HIS A 346 -7.00 14.96 -33.01
C HIS A 346 -5.58 14.40 -33.10
N MET A 347 -4.99 14.53 -34.29
CA MET A 347 -3.56 14.38 -34.49
C MET A 347 -2.93 15.77 -34.41
N TRP A 348 -2.14 16.06 -33.37
CA TRP A 348 -1.56 17.40 -33.21
C TRP A 348 -0.38 17.62 -34.15
N GLY A 349 -0.68 18.06 -35.38
CA GLY A 349 0.25 18.74 -36.28
C GLY A 349 -0.14 20.22 -36.42
N PRO A 350 0.76 21.14 -36.84
CA PRO A 350 0.57 22.59 -36.64
C PRO A 350 -0.68 23.24 -37.28
N HIS A 351 -1.45 22.56 -38.15
CA HIS A 351 -2.56 23.18 -38.87
C HIS A 351 -3.78 22.26 -39.18
N ASN A 352 -3.98 21.15 -38.48
CA ASN A 352 -5.04 20.20 -38.84
C ASN A 352 -6.30 20.36 -37.97
N ALA A 353 -7.45 20.49 -38.63
CA ALA A 353 -8.76 20.30 -38.00
C ALA A 353 -8.92 18.83 -37.53
N PRO A 354 -9.67 18.56 -36.46
CA PRO A 354 -9.95 17.19 -36.05
C PRO A 354 -10.68 16.41 -37.14
N LEU A 355 -10.43 15.10 -37.20
CA LEU A 355 -11.25 14.17 -37.96
C LEU A 355 -12.52 13.90 -37.15
N VAL A 356 -13.68 14.18 -37.75
CA VAL A 356 -14.98 14.03 -37.08
C VAL A 356 -15.82 12.99 -37.81
N GLY A 357 -16.15 11.90 -37.10
CA GLY A 357 -16.88 10.75 -37.60
C GLY A 357 -15.99 9.64 -38.16
N ILE A 358 -16.49 8.40 -38.12
CA ILE A 358 -15.72 7.19 -38.47
C ILE A 358 -15.23 7.18 -39.93
N GLU A 359 -16.00 7.75 -40.86
CA GLU A 359 -15.60 7.83 -42.27
C GLU A 359 -14.42 8.79 -42.47
N ALA A 360 -14.42 9.93 -41.76
CA ALA A 360 -13.30 10.87 -41.77
C ALA A 360 -12.04 10.27 -41.13
N LEU A 361 -12.21 9.53 -40.03
CA LEU A 361 -11.13 8.79 -39.38
C LEU A 361 -10.49 7.77 -40.34
N ARG A 362 -11.32 6.94 -40.99
CA ARG A 362 -10.86 5.92 -41.94
C ARG A 362 -10.06 6.55 -43.08
N LEU A 363 -10.56 7.63 -43.67
CA LEU A 363 -9.86 8.33 -44.75
C LEU A 363 -8.52 8.89 -44.26
N GLY A 364 -8.51 9.56 -43.11
CA GLY A 364 -7.27 10.11 -42.52
C GLY A 364 -6.23 9.05 -42.18
N PHE A 365 -6.66 7.88 -41.68
CA PHE A 365 -5.75 6.75 -41.46
C PHE A 365 -5.19 6.22 -42.79
N LYS A 366 -6.04 6.02 -43.81
CA LYS A 366 -5.57 5.58 -45.13
C LYS A 366 -4.53 6.54 -45.69
N ASP A 367 -4.82 7.84 -45.65
CA ASP A 367 -3.90 8.89 -46.09
C ASP A 367 -2.57 8.84 -45.33
N THR A 368 -2.60 8.63 -44.02
CA THR A 368 -1.39 8.49 -43.18
C THR A 368 -0.55 7.29 -43.61
N PHE A 369 -1.17 6.13 -43.81
CA PHE A 369 -0.46 4.88 -44.15
C PHE A 369 -0.01 4.81 -45.62
N ILE A 370 -0.36 5.79 -46.47
CA ILE A 370 0.28 5.98 -47.79
C ILE A 370 1.76 6.33 -47.59
N SER A 371 2.04 7.28 -46.68
CA SER A 371 3.37 7.82 -46.42
C SER A 371 4.12 7.09 -45.32
N VAL A 372 3.48 6.25 -44.52
CA VAL A 372 4.09 5.56 -43.37
C VAL A 372 4.27 4.07 -43.68
N LYS A 373 5.48 3.53 -43.42
CA LYS A 373 5.83 2.10 -43.52
C LYS A 373 6.45 1.59 -42.22
N ASP A 374 6.35 0.29 -41.98
CA ASP A 374 6.93 -0.40 -40.81
C ASP A 374 6.57 0.25 -39.47
N PHE A 375 5.30 0.65 -39.34
CA PHE A 375 4.79 1.33 -38.16
C PHE A 375 4.75 0.36 -36.97
N GLN A 376 5.42 0.75 -35.88
CA GLN A 376 5.50 -0.01 -34.63
C GLN A 376 5.18 0.90 -33.45
N VAL A 377 4.48 0.36 -32.46
CA VAL A 377 4.05 1.10 -31.28
C VAL A 377 4.59 0.41 -30.02
N GLU A 378 5.50 1.09 -29.34
CA GLU A 378 6.01 0.67 -28.03
C GLU A 378 5.25 1.42 -26.93
N ILE A 379 4.40 0.72 -26.19
CA ILE A 379 3.65 1.31 -25.07
C ILE A 379 4.56 1.37 -23.84
N LEU A 380 4.78 2.57 -23.30
CA LEU A 380 5.56 2.78 -22.08
C LEU A 380 4.69 2.71 -20.85
N THR A 381 3.59 3.47 -20.85
CA THR A 381 2.71 3.61 -19.68
C THR A 381 1.25 3.75 -20.12
N ILE A 382 0.34 3.10 -19.42
CA ILE A 382 -1.11 3.34 -19.52
C ILE A 382 -1.63 3.73 -18.14
N ALA A 383 -2.39 4.81 -18.07
CA ALA A 383 -3.13 5.21 -16.87
C ALA A 383 -4.59 5.50 -17.25
N SER A 384 -5.54 5.15 -16.40
CA SER A 384 -6.95 5.47 -16.67
C SER A 384 -7.69 5.90 -15.41
N HIS A 385 -8.71 6.74 -15.61
CA HIS A 385 -9.59 7.22 -14.57
C HIS A 385 -10.98 7.47 -15.17
N ALA A 386 -12.00 6.81 -14.63
CA ALA A 386 -13.34 6.76 -15.23
C ALA A 386 -13.22 6.42 -16.73
N ASN A 387 -13.89 7.15 -17.62
CA ASN A 387 -13.86 6.86 -19.06
C ASN A 387 -12.67 7.50 -19.80
N THR A 388 -11.67 8.02 -19.08
CA THR A 388 -10.50 8.67 -19.68
C THR A 388 -9.27 7.78 -19.54
N VAL A 389 -8.55 7.59 -20.64
CA VAL A 389 -7.31 6.80 -20.70
C VAL A 389 -6.18 7.67 -21.22
N PHE A 390 -5.04 7.63 -20.54
CA PHE A 390 -3.77 8.21 -20.95
C PHE A 390 -2.86 7.08 -21.41
N VAL A 391 -2.26 7.23 -22.59
CA VAL A 391 -1.28 6.29 -23.12
C VAL A 391 -0.01 7.03 -23.52
N GLU A 392 1.07 6.75 -22.81
CA GLU A 392 2.42 7.16 -23.19
C GLU A 392 3.04 6.06 -24.06
N ARG A 393 3.50 6.43 -25.26
CA ARG A 393 4.03 5.48 -26.24
C ARG A 393 5.12 6.09 -27.10
N VAL A 394 5.95 5.22 -27.67
CA VAL A 394 6.93 5.54 -28.69
C VAL A 394 6.49 4.90 -30.00
N GLU A 395 6.32 5.71 -31.04
CA GLU A 395 5.99 5.22 -32.37
C GLU A 395 7.25 5.23 -33.24
N ARG A 396 7.53 4.11 -33.91
CA ARG A 396 8.66 3.96 -34.84
C ARG A 396 8.15 3.62 -36.21
N MET A 397 8.65 4.32 -37.23
CA MET A 397 8.15 4.16 -38.58
C MET A 397 9.17 4.63 -39.61
N ARG A 398 8.95 4.30 -40.89
CA ARG A 398 9.62 4.93 -42.03
C ARG A 398 8.67 5.86 -42.75
N TYR A 399 9.04 7.14 -42.83
CA TYR A 399 8.27 8.15 -43.56
C TYR A 399 8.73 8.22 -45.02
N ASN A 400 7.77 8.21 -45.96
CA ASN A 400 7.95 8.05 -47.40
C ASN A 400 8.90 6.91 -47.81
N GLY A 401 9.06 5.89 -46.97
CA GLY A 401 9.90 4.72 -47.23
C GLY A 401 11.42 4.93 -47.10
N GLU A 402 11.89 6.15 -46.79
CA GLU A 402 13.32 6.49 -46.86
C GLU A 402 13.94 6.83 -45.49
N HIS A 403 13.18 7.45 -44.57
CA HIS A 403 13.73 7.96 -43.31
C HIS A 403 13.09 7.32 -42.08
N PRO A 404 13.88 6.74 -41.16
CA PRO A 404 13.37 6.24 -39.88
C PRO A 404 12.99 7.43 -38.99
N VAL A 405 11.76 7.42 -38.50
CA VAL A 405 11.19 8.41 -37.58
C VAL A 405 10.86 7.70 -36.27
N THR A 406 11.19 8.34 -35.15
CA THR A 406 10.77 7.94 -33.81
C THR A 406 10.05 9.12 -33.18
N LEU A 407 8.81 8.91 -32.72
CA LEU A 407 8.00 9.92 -32.05
C LEU A 407 7.67 9.49 -30.63
N HIS A 408 7.95 10.35 -29.66
CA HIS A 408 7.50 10.20 -28.28
C HIS A 408 6.19 10.96 -28.12
N MET A 409 5.15 10.27 -27.67
CA MET A 409 3.82 10.87 -27.62
C MET A 409 2.96 10.37 -26.48
N ILE A 410 2.04 11.25 -26.08
CA ILE A 410 0.97 10.94 -25.14
C ILE A 410 -0.39 11.08 -25.82
N GLY A 411 -1.19 10.02 -25.76
CA GLY A 411 -2.58 10.01 -26.19
C GLY A 411 -3.52 10.21 -25.01
N VAL A 412 -4.49 11.11 -25.13
CA VAL A 412 -5.60 11.28 -24.20
C VAL A 412 -6.88 10.81 -24.89
N ILE A 413 -7.48 9.74 -24.35
CA ILE A 413 -8.57 8.99 -24.97
C ILE A 413 -9.80 9.09 -24.06
N GLU A 414 -10.96 9.42 -24.63
CA GLU A 414 -12.24 9.35 -23.94
C GLU A 414 -13.10 8.24 -24.55
N LEU A 415 -13.65 7.40 -23.67
CA LEU A 415 -14.46 6.26 -24.05
C LEU A 415 -15.95 6.54 -23.91
N SER A 416 -16.73 6.01 -24.85
CA SER A 416 -18.19 5.99 -24.75
C SER A 416 -18.65 4.93 -23.76
N SER A 417 -19.93 4.98 -23.37
CA SER A 417 -20.53 4.05 -22.41
C SER A 417 -20.54 2.59 -22.87
N ASP A 418 -20.40 2.33 -24.17
CA ASP A 418 -20.27 1.00 -24.78
C ASP A 418 -18.80 0.54 -24.91
N GLY A 419 -17.86 1.29 -24.33
CA GLY A 419 -16.44 0.91 -24.25
C GLY A 419 -15.68 1.07 -25.57
N LYS A 420 -16.17 1.90 -26.50
CA LYS A 420 -15.48 2.31 -27.72
C LYS A 420 -14.81 3.67 -27.55
N ILE A 421 -13.89 4.00 -28.46
CA ILE A 421 -13.20 5.28 -28.43
C ILE A 421 -14.08 6.36 -29.06
N LYS A 422 -14.48 7.34 -28.25
CA LYS A 422 -15.27 8.51 -28.67
C LYS A 422 -14.39 9.71 -29.00
N SER A 423 -13.26 9.86 -28.31
CA SER A 423 -12.30 10.94 -28.54
C SER A 423 -10.89 10.43 -28.37
N TRP A 424 -9.96 10.87 -29.21
CA TRP A 424 -8.53 10.59 -29.05
C TRP A 424 -7.74 11.83 -29.44
N LYS A 425 -6.85 12.29 -28.56
CA LYS A 425 -5.99 13.45 -28.78
C LYS A 425 -4.53 13.07 -28.55
N ASP A 426 -3.71 13.14 -29.59
CA ASP A 426 -2.27 12.89 -29.47
C ASP A 426 -1.49 14.20 -29.31
N TYR A 427 -0.53 14.18 -28.37
CA TYR A 427 0.41 15.26 -28.10
C TYR A 427 1.83 14.73 -28.26
N PHE A 428 2.63 15.39 -29.09
CA PHE A 428 4.03 15.06 -29.34
C PHE A 428 4.82 16.31 -29.72
N ASP A 429 6.15 16.24 -29.67
CA ASP A 429 7.02 17.33 -30.11
C ASP A 429 7.17 17.29 -31.66
N PRO A 430 6.63 18.28 -32.40
CA PRO A 430 6.69 18.29 -33.86
C PRO A 430 8.13 18.43 -34.38
N THR A 431 9.07 18.85 -33.55
CA THR A 431 10.49 18.90 -33.94
C THR A 431 11.08 17.52 -34.15
N GLU A 432 10.53 16.46 -33.55
CA GLU A 432 10.98 15.08 -33.76
C GLU A 432 10.71 14.59 -35.20
N ILE A 433 9.67 15.13 -35.85
CA ILE A 433 9.42 14.93 -37.28
C ILE A 433 10.42 15.74 -38.13
N LYS A 434 10.77 16.95 -37.70
CA LYS A 434 11.60 17.91 -38.47
C LYS A 434 13.11 17.68 -38.40
N ARG A 435 13.63 16.92 -37.43
CA ARG A 435 15.08 16.72 -37.22
C ARG A 435 15.79 15.89 -38.31
N LEU A 436 15.12 15.59 -39.43
CA LEU A 436 15.58 14.68 -40.47
C LEU A 436 15.56 15.29 -41.89
N GLU A 437 15.39 16.62 -42.03
CA GLU A 437 15.66 17.32 -43.30
C GLU A 437 17.16 17.48 -43.58
#